data_AF-A0A369K0Y7-F1
#
_entry.id   AF-A0A369K0Y7-F1
#
_cell.length_a   1.000
_cell.length_b   1.000
_cell.length_c   1.000
_cell.angle_alpha   90.00
_cell.angle_beta   90.00
_cell.angle_gamma   90.00
#
_symmetry.space_group_name_H-M   'P 1'
#
loop_
_entity.id
_entity.type
_entity.pdbx_description
1 polymer ?
#
loop_
_entity_poly.entity_id
_entity_poly.type
_entity_poly.pdbx_seq_one_letter_code
_entity_poly.pdbx_strand_id
1 'polypeptide(L)'
;MSDELPHEMQIVTPPGTFSTWAESLLHIGYCFVDYGGFIGYDPYIQRVHKFTSPNGNASVVIVESRKTSILQAMFNFGLTSEMTLLDTSRLYCFYPKLLNENLTISAFRQPRPTTVNWWISRSVTHYDNTAHWTKACRSACLAIWRHTDGFQGIGEFAWGGIDNDKDIDGNMGDSSYLRSLRLKWRIGIHCANDRCPYNSHFYGTLSEIRDN
;
A
#
# COMPACT_ATOMS: atom_id res chain seq x y z
N MET A 1 -17.15 11.76 15.48
CA MET A 1 -15.88 11.10 15.09
C MET A 1 -14.91 11.36 16.22
N SER A 2 -14.34 10.33 16.84
CA SER A 2 -13.19 10.54 17.72
C SER A 2 -12.01 10.96 16.85
N ASP A 3 -11.33 12.05 17.23
CA ASP A 3 -10.08 12.50 16.61
C ASP A 3 -8.93 11.56 17.01
N GLU A 4 -9.06 10.28 16.67
CA GLU A 4 -8.01 9.29 16.90
C GLU A 4 -6.92 9.46 15.85
N LEU A 5 -5.83 10.12 16.29
CA LEU A 5 -4.59 10.23 15.55
C LEU A 5 -4.07 8.84 15.12
N PRO A 6 -3.30 8.75 14.03
CA PRO A 6 -2.67 7.49 13.65
C PRO A 6 -1.76 6.96 14.75
N HIS A 7 -2.00 5.71 15.18
CA HIS A 7 -1.21 5.02 16.21
C HIS A 7 -0.22 4.00 15.64
N GLU A 8 -0.20 3.81 14.32
CA GLU A 8 0.70 2.89 13.64
C GLU A 8 1.28 3.54 12.38
N MET A 9 2.60 3.44 12.22
CA MET A 9 3.32 3.81 11.01
C MET A 9 3.97 2.56 10.43
N GLN A 10 3.87 2.38 9.11
CA GLN A 10 4.56 1.30 8.41
C GLN A 10 5.72 1.89 7.59
N ILE A 11 6.91 1.34 7.74
CA ILE A 11 8.11 1.75 7.01
C ILE A 11 8.56 0.56 6.17
N VAL A 12 8.45 0.68 4.86
CA VAL A 12 8.97 -0.31 3.92
C VAL A 12 10.38 0.08 3.53
N THR A 13 11.34 -0.83 3.71
CA THR A 13 12.75 -0.54 3.55
C THR A 13 13.46 -1.54 2.63
N PRO A 14 14.54 -1.15 1.91
CA PRO A 14 15.32 -2.07 1.08
C PRO A 14 15.98 -3.21 1.88
N PRO A 15 16.56 -4.22 1.20
CA PRO A 15 17.27 -5.30 1.88
C PRO A 15 18.52 -4.78 2.60
N GLY A 16 18.75 -5.27 3.82
CA GLY A 16 19.98 -4.98 4.58
C GLY A 16 19.93 -3.70 5.41
N THR A 17 18.83 -2.95 5.38
CA THR A 17 18.67 -1.70 6.15
C THR A 17 17.91 -1.90 7.46
N PHE A 18 17.37 -3.11 7.71
CA PHE A 18 16.58 -3.39 8.91
C PHE A 18 17.31 -3.02 10.21
N SER A 19 18.58 -3.41 10.36
CA SER A 19 19.34 -3.18 11.59
C SER A 19 19.48 -1.69 11.89
N THR A 20 19.72 -0.86 10.87
CA THR A 20 19.80 0.60 11.02
C THR A 20 18.49 1.21 11.50
N TRP A 21 17.35 0.76 10.95
CA TRP A 21 16.04 1.18 11.42
C TRP A 21 15.76 0.71 12.85
N ALA A 22 16.07 -0.54 13.16
CA ALA A 22 15.88 -1.10 14.49
C ALA A 22 16.70 -0.34 15.54
N GLU A 23 17.98 -0.10 15.28
CA GLU A 23 18.87 0.70 16.14
C GLU A 23 18.35 2.11 16.34
N SER A 24 17.89 2.77 15.27
CA SER A 24 17.32 4.12 15.34
C SER A 24 16.07 4.15 16.23
N LEU A 25 15.14 3.20 16.05
CA LEU A 25 13.91 3.10 16.84
C LEU A 25 14.19 2.80 18.32
N LEU A 26 15.12 1.89 18.60
CA LEU A 26 15.56 1.59 19.96
C LEU A 26 16.20 2.82 20.63
N HIS A 27 17.02 3.57 19.89
CA HIS A 27 17.68 4.78 20.40
C HIS A 27 16.70 5.88 20.80
N ILE A 28 15.61 6.06 20.03
CA ILE A 28 14.54 7.01 20.37
C ILE A 28 13.54 6.47 21.40
N GLY A 29 13.77 5.28 21.95
CA GLY A 29 13.03 4.71 23.07
C GLY A 29 11.85 3.82 22.70
N TYR A 30 11.69 3.40 21.43
CA TYR A 30 10.72 2.36 21.10
C TYR A 30 11.22 0.99 21.58
N CYS A 31 10.29 0.12 21.95
CA CYS A 31 10.57 -1.25 22.36
C CYS A 31 10.30 -2.21 21.19
N PHE A 32 11.21 -3.16 20.97
CA PHE A 32 11.00 -4.24 20.01
C PHE A 32 9.95 -5.22 20.55
N VAL A 33 8.86 -5.40 19.80
CA VAL A 33 7.82 -6.38 20.09
C VAL A 33 7.90 -7.42 18.98
N ASP A 34 8.47 -8.58 19.30
CA ASP A 34 8.75 -9.60 18.29
C ASP A 34 7.49 -9.97 17.49
N TYR A 35 7.69 -10.31 16.21
CA TYR A 35 6.67 -10.55 15.19
C TYR A 35 5.66 -9.40 14.96
N GLY A 36 5.85 -8.61 13.90
CA GLY A 36 4.79 -7.75 13.31
C GLY A 36 3.63 -8.52 12.66
N GLY A 37 3.59 -9.83 12.91
CA GLY A 37 2.62 -10.81 12.46
C GLY A 37 3.04 -11.56 11.20
N PHE A 38 2.31 -12.65 10.95
CA PHE A 38 2.69 -13.77 10.09
C PHE A 38 3.23 -13.38 8.69
N ILE A 39 4.49 -13.71 8.46
CA ILE A 39 5.20 -13.71 7.17
C ILE A 39 5.09 -15.14 6.61
N GLY A 40 3.88 -15.56 6.26
CA GLY A 40 3.74 -16.76 5.46
C GLY A 40 4.33 -16.47 4.08
N TYR A 41 5.44 -17.13 3.72
CA TYR A 41 6.10 -17.14 2.40
C TYR A 41 5.75 -15.99 1.45
N ASP A 42 6.14 -14.77 1.80
CA ASP A 42 6.01 -13.63 0.91
C ASP A 42 7.28 -13.52 0.05
N PRO A 43 7.19 -13.62 -1.29
CA PRO A 43 8.37 -13.56 -2.16
C PRO A 43 8.99 -12.17 -2.25
N TYR A 44 8.33 -11.13 -1.73
CA TYR A 44 8.78 -9.75 -1.75
C TYR A 44 9.15 -9.21 -0.37
N ILE A 45 8.70 -9.84 0.72
CA ILE A 45 8.98 -9.41 2.09
C ILE A 45 9.99 -10.36 2.76
N GLN A 46 11.09 -9.80 3.26
CA GLN A 46 12.17 -10.52 3.92
C GLN A 46 11.84 -10.74 5.40
N ARG A 47 11.52 -9.65 6.11
CA ARG A 47 11.12 -9.70 7.52
C ARG A 47 10.19 -8.54 7.86
N VAL A 48 9.41 -8.71 8.93
CA VAL A 48 8.45 -7.73 9.45
C VAL A 48 8.55 -7.72 10.96
N HIS A 49 8.91 -6.57 11.53
CA HIS A 49 9.00 -6.40 12.98
C HIS A 49 8.23 -5.17 13.44
N LYS A 50 7.61 -5.28 14.60
CA LYS A 50 6.85 -4.20 15.22
C LYS A 50 7.64 -3.62 16.39
N PHE A 51 7.60 -2.31 16.48
CA PHE A 51 8.17 -1.54 17.56
C PHE A 51 7.04 -0.74 18.20
N THR A 52 6.98 -0.68 19.52
CA THR A 52 5.93 0.07 20.24
C THR A 52 6.56 1.14 21.11
N SER A 53 5.91 2.30 21.22
CA SER A 53 6.32 3.32 22.17
C SER A 53 6.26 2.78 23.61
N PRO A 54 6.99 3.36 24.58
CA PRO A 54 6.99 2.88 25.98
C PRO A 54 5.61 2.83 26.63
N ASN A 55 4.71 3.74 26.23
CA ASN A 55 3.33 3.80 26.72
C ASN A 55 2.35 2.93 25.92
N GLY A 56 2.80 2.25 24.85
CA GLY A 56 1.97 1.42 23.98
C GLY A 56 1.01 2.17 23.06
N ASN A 57 1.03 3.51 23.05
CA ASN A 57 0.07 4.33 22.31
C ASN A 57 0.45 4.58 20.84
N ALA A 58 1.68 4.23 20.45
CA ALA A 58 2.16 4.36 19.08
C ALA A 58 2.98 3.13 18.71
N SER A 59 3.02 2.82 17.43
CA SER A 59 3.83 1.73 16.91
C SER A 59 4.39 2.00 15.53
N VAL A 60 5.55 1.39 15.25
CA VAL A 60 6.21 1.42 13.96
C VAL A 60 6.41 -0.02 13.51
N VAL A 61 5.96 -0.35 12.31
CA VAL A 61 6.18 -1.65 11.69
C VAL A 61 7.23 -1.47 10.60
N ILE A 62 8.38 -2.13 10.75
CA ILE A 62 9.41 -2.18 9.72
C ILE A 62 9.17 -3.40 8.84
N VAL A 63 8.97 -3.17 7.55
CA VAL A 63 8.82 -4.19 6.51
C VAL A 63 10.07 -4.15 5.63
N GLU A 64 10.98 -5.11 5.79
CA GLU A 64 12.15 -5.20 4.92
C GLU A 64 11.79 -5.95 3.63
N SER A 65 12.05 -5.31 2.49
CA SER A 65 11.87 -5.93 1.17
C SER A 65 12.98 -6.93 0.89
N ARG A 66 12.68 -8.00 0.14
CA ARG A 66 13.68 -8.92 -0.44
C ARG A 66 14.37 -8.34 -1.67
N LYS A 67 13.83 -7.26 -2.23
CA LYS A 67 14.28 -6.63 -3.48
C LYS A 67 14.67 -5.19 -3.21
N THR A 68 15.61 -4.67 -3.98
CA THR A 68 16.08 -3.28 -3.87
C THR A 68 14.96 -2.27 -3.96
N SER A 69 13.96 -2.51 -4.81
CA SER A 69 12.73 -1.72 -4.84
C SER A 69 11.77 -2.11 -3.70
N ILE A 70 11.33 -1.11 -2.93
CA ILE A 70 10.32 -1.27 -1.88
C ILE A 70 8.89 -1.42 -2.43
N LEU A 71 8.64 -0.99 -3.68
CA LEU A 71 7.29 -0.94 -4.23
C LEU A 71 6.69 -2.34 -4.39
N GLN A 72 7.51 -3.35 -4.68
CA GLN A 72 7.01 -4.73 -4.81
C GLN A 72 6.47 -5.28 -3.49
N ALA A 73 7.14 -4.96 -2.37
CA ALA A 73 6.65 -5.31 -1.04
C ALA A 73 5.35 -4.57 -0.72
N MET A 74 5.29 -3.27 -1.02
CA MET A 74 4.10 -2.43 -0.80
C MET A 74 2.90 -2.85 -1.66
N PHE A 75 3.09 -3.20 -2.94
CA PHE A 75 2.01 -3.71 -3.80
C PHE A 75 1.46 -5.07 -3.36
N ASN A 76 2.17 -5.75 -2.45
CA ASN A 76 1.71 -7.00 -1.85
C ASN A 76 0.94 -6.80 -0.53
N PHE A 77 0.70 -5.54 -0.13
CA PHE A 77 -0.19 -5.23 0.99
C PHE A 77 -1.64 -5.60 0.68
N GLY A 78 -2.42 -5.77 1.75
CA GLY A 78 -3.74 -6.39 1.65
C GLY A 78 -4.83 -5.45 1.15
N LEU A 79 -4.61 -4.14 1.23
CA LEU A 79 -5.60 -3.13 0.85
C LEU A 79 -5.00 -2.07 -0.08
N THR A 80 -5.82 -1.55 -1.01
CA THR A 80 -5.43 -0.40 -1.85
C THR A 80 -5.15 0.87 -1.04
N SER A 81 -5.78 1.03 0.11
CA SER A 81 -5.54 2.16 1.01
C SER A 81 -4.14 2.14 1.66
N GLU A 82 -3.54 0.95 1.79
CA GLU A 82 -2.15 0.78 2.24
C GLU A 82 -1.13 1.04 1.12
N MET A 83 -1.58 1.17 -0.13
CA MET A 83 -0.72 1.45 -1.29
C MET A 83 -0.58 2.97 -1.48
N THR A 84 -0.12 3.62 -0.42
CA THR A 84 0.25 5.04 -0.39
C THR A 84 1.67 5.14 0.15
N LEU A 85 2.54 5.84 -0.57
CA LEU A 85 3.94 6.03 -0.18
C LEU A 85 4.14 7.48 0.25
N LEU A 86 4.66 7.67 1.45
CA LEU A 86 5.13 8.94 1.95
C LEU A 86 6.66 8.94 1.91
N ASP A 87 7.24 9.91 1.21
CA ASP A 87 8.67 10.20 1.24
C ASP A 87 8.89 11.57 1.93
N THR A 88 10.13 12.01 2.05
CA THR A 88 10.55 13.28 2.68
C THR A 88 9.84 14.51 2.13
N SER A 89 9.39 14.50 0.87
CA SER A 89 8.80 15.66 0.18
C SER A 89 7.50 15.37 -0.57
N ARG A 90 7.05 14.11 -0.62
CA ARG A 90 5.97 13.65 -1.52
C ARG A 90 5.10 12.56 -0.94
N LEU A 91 3.83 12.60 -1.36
CA LEU A 91 2.85 11.55 -1.14
C LEU A 91 2.46 10.99 -2.52
N TYR A 92 2.62 9.68 -2.67
CA TYR A 92 2.19 8.95 -3.86
C TYR A 92 1.01 8.04 -3.50
N CYS A 93 -0.10 8.17 -4.20
CA CYS A 93 -1.24 7.27 -4.08
C CYS A 93 -1.36 6.43 -5.35
N PHE A 94 -1.25 5.10 -5.23
CA PHE A 94 -1.29 4.20 -6.40
C PHE A 94 -2.71 3.87 -6.87
N TYR A 95 -3.73 4.29 -6.11
CA TYR A 95 -5.16 4.18 -6.45
C TYR A 95 -5.92 5.46 -6.09
N PRO A 96 -5.59 6.61 -6.70
CA PRO A 96 -6.10 7.92 -6.29
C PRO A 96 -7.61 8.03 -6.43
N LYS A 97 -8.20 7.33 -7.41
CA LYS A 97 -9.67 7.33 -7.60
C LYS A 97 -10.41 6.64 -6.46
N LEU A 98 -9.85 5.56 -5.91
CA LEU A 98 -10.41 4.88 -4.73
C LEU A 98 -10.28 5.75 -3.50
N LEU A 99 -9.10 6.35 -3.29
CA LEU A 99 -8.84 7.27 -2.18
C LEU A 99 -9.83 8.44 -2.19
N ASN A 100 -10.04 9.08 -3.35
CA ASN A 100 -10.97 10.20 -3.50
C ASN A 100 -12.43 9.84 -3.21
N GLU A 101 -12.81 8.56 -3.34
CA GLU A 101 -14.16 8.07 -3.05
C GLU A 101 -14.27 7.44 -1.65
N ASN A 102 -13.22 7.57 -0.82
CA ASN A 102 -13.10 6.89 0.48
C ASN A 102 -13.36 5.38 0.37
N LEU A 103 -12.82 4.75 -0.68
CA LEU A 103 -12.94 3.33 -0.92
C LEU A 103 -11.60 2.63 -0.72
N THR A 104 -11.66 1.40 -0.20
CA THR A 104 -10.54 0.48 -0.22
C THR A 104 -10.98 -0.89 -0.69
N ILE A 105 -10.13 -1.56 -1.47
CA ILE A 105 -10.40 -2.89 -1.99
C ILE A 105 -9.28 -3.84 -1.57
N SER A 106 -9.64 -5.07 -1.24
CA SER A 106 -8.67 -6.12 -0.98
C SER A 106 -7.84 -6.45 -2.23
N ALA A 107 -6.53 -6.57 -2.03
CA ALA A 107 -5.59 -7.03 -3.05
C ALA A 107 -5.48 -8.57 -3.02
N PHE A 108 -4.48 -9.14 -3.71
CA PHE A 108 -4.22 -10.58 -3.72
C PHE A 108 -4.03 -11.18 -2.32
N ARG A 109 -3.47 -10.39 -1.40
CA ARG A 109 -3.33 -10.79 -0.01
C ARG A 109 -4.59 -10.41 0.75
N GLN A 110 -5.21 -11.38 1.42
CA GLN A 110 -6.33 -11.09 2.30
C GLN A 110 -5.86 -10.22 3.47
N PRO A 111 -6.45 -9.02 3.67
CA PRO A 111 -6.09 -8.16 4.79
C PRO A 111 -6.58 -8.75 6.11
N ARG A 112 -5.92 -8.40 7.21
CA ARG A 112 -6.40 -8.80 8.54
C ARG A 112 -7.71 -8.06 8.86
N PRO A 113 -8.66 -8.71 9.55
CA PRO A 113 -9.90 -8.04 10.00
C PRO A 113 -9.62 -6.76 10.80
N THR A 114 -8.56 -6.75 11.62
CA THR A 114 -8.13 -5.58 12.39
C THR A 114 -7.75 -4.39 11.49
N THR A 115 -7.05 -4.65 10.39
CA THR A 115 -6.66 -3.63 9.41
C THR A 115 -7.88 -3.07 8.68
N VAL A 116 -8.81 -3.94 8.27
CA VAL A 116 -10.07 -3.54 7.63
C VAL A 116 -10.90 -2.67 8.58
N ASN A 117 -11.09 -3.11 9.83
CA ASN A 117 -11.85 -2.39 10.83
C ASN A 117 -11.26 -1.00 11.14
N TRP A 118 -9.93 -0.86 11.11
CA TRP A 118 -9.25 0.42 11.31
C TRP A 118 -9.58 1.45 10.21
N TRP A 119 -9.73 1.00 8.97
CA TRP A 119 -10.15 1.86 7.85
C TRP A 119 -11.65 2.17 7.92
N ILE A 120 -12.49 1.18 8.24
CA ILE A 120 -13.94 1.38 8.39
C ILE A 120 -14.25 2.39 9.50
N SER A 121 -13.54 2.34 10.63
CA SER A 121 -13.74 3.30 11.73
C SER A 121 -13.42 4.75 11.33
N ARG A 122 -12.72 4.94 10.20
CA ARG A 122 -12.38 6.24 9.58
C ARG A 122 -13.21 6.55 8.35
N SER A 123 -14.40 5.96 8.25
CA SER A 123 -15.36 6.19 7.16
C SER A 123 -14.87 5.74 5.78
N VAL A 124 -13.89 4.84 5.70
CA VAL A 124 -13.49 4.21 4.45
C VAL A 124 -14.35 2.97 4.22
N THR A 125 -15.03 2.92 3.07
CA THR A 125 -15.83 1.76 2.68
C THR A 125 -14.91 0.69 2.11
N HIS A 126 -14.93 -0.49 2.73
CA HIS A 126 -14.16 -1.65 2.28
C HIS A 126 -14.99 -2.55 1.35
N TYR A 127 -14.33 -3.08 0.33
CA TYR A 127 -14.84 -4.13 -0.52
C TYR A 127 -13.81 -5.27 -0.64
N ASP A 128 -14.25 -6.52 -0.59
CA ASP A 128 -13.36 -7.66 -0.90
C ASP A 128 -12.99 -7.69 -2.38
N ASN A 129 -13.90 -7.28 -3.26
CA ASN A 129 -13.70 -7.22 -4.71
C ASN A 129 -14.70 -6.24 -5.36
N THR A 130 -14.74 -6.22 -6.70
CA THR A 130 -15.57 -5.27 -7.47
C THR A 130 -16.93 -5.82 -7.90
N ALA A 131 -17.33 -7.03 -7.51
CA ALA A 131 -18.55 -7.70 -7.99
C ALA A 131 -19.84 -6.93 -7.67
N HIS A 132 -19.89 -6.28 -6.52
CA HIS A 132 -21.09 -5.56 -6.05
C HIS A 132 -21.13 -4.09 -6.46
N TRP A 133 -20.23 -3.66 -7.34
CA TRP A 133 -20.15 -2.26 -7.76
C TRP A 133 -21.26 -1.92 -8.76
N THR A 134 -22.02 -0.88 -8.46
CA THR A 134 -23.13 -0.43 -9.32
C THR A 134 -22.66 0.45 -10.49
N LYS A 135 -21.40 0.84 -10.53
CA LYS A 135 -20.82 1.69 -11.59
C LYS A 135 -19.58 1.02 -12.16
N ALA A 136 -19.29 1.25 -13.44
CA ALA A 136 -18.07 0.77 -14.08
C ALA A 136 -16.82 1.25 -13.31
N CYS A 137 -15.83 0.36 -13.10
CA CYS A 137 -14.65 0.67 -12.29
C CYS A 137 -13.74 1.77 -12.87
N ARG A 138 -13.72 1.94 -14.20
CA ARG A 138 -12.83 2.90 -14.90
C ARG A 138 -11.36 2.74 -14.47
N SER A 139 -10.64 3.82 -14.17
CA SER A 139 -9.24 3.82 -13.74
C SER A 139 -8.99 3.16 -12.38
N ALA A 140 -10.05 2.91 -11.59
CA ALA A 140 -9.96 2.17 -10.33
C ALA A 140 -10.01 0.64 -10.52
N CYS A 141 -10.18 0.15 -11.74
CA CYS A 141 -10.27 -1.28 -12.01
C CYS A 141 -8.97 -2.01 -11.62
N LEU A 142 -9.10 -3.08 -10.83
CA LEU A 142 -7.98 -3.86 -10.32
C LEU A 142 -7.26 -4.68 -11.41
N ALA A 143 -7.94 -4.96 -12.51
CA ALA A 143 -7.41 -5.75 -13.64
C ALA A 143 -6.50 -4.93 -14.58
N ILE A 144 -6.58 -3.60 -14.52
CA ILE A 144 -5.77 -2.71 -15.36
C ILE A 144 -4.30 -2.82 -14.93
N TRP A 145 -3.43 -3.09 -15.89
CA TRP A 145 -2.00 -2.96 -15.70
C TRP A 145 -1.61 -1.49 -15.57
N ARG A 146 -0.92 -1.17 -14.48
CA ARG A 146 -0.37 0.16 -14.20
C ARG A 146 1.14 0.12 -14.30
N HIS A 147 1.72 1.28 -14.59
CA HIS A 147 3.13 1.43 -14.85
C HIS A 147 3.67 2.65 -14.10
N THR A 148 4.87 2.55 -13.55
CA THR A 148 5.51 3.72 -12.92
C THR A 148 6.10 4.62 -13.99
N ASP A 149 6.33 4.10 -15.19
CA ASP A 149 6.64 4.90 -16.37
C ASP A 149 5.42 5.76 -16.76
N GLY A 150 5.66 7.04 -17.02
CA GLY A 150 4.62 8.02 -17.34
C GLY A 150 3.63 8.35 -16.20
N PHE A 151 3.77 7.75 -15.01
CA PHE A 151 2.92 8.02 -13.83
C PHE A 151 1.41 7.80 -14.04
N GLN A 152 1.02 7.03 -15.05
CA GLN A 152 -0.39 6.87 -15.39
C GLN A 152 -1.12 6.09 -14.28
N GLY A 153 -2.05 6.77 -13.62
CA GLY A 153 -2.85 6.19 -12.54
C GLY A 153 -2.21 6.29 -11.14
N ILE A 154 -1.09 7.01 -11.00
CA ILE A 154 -0.52 7.40 -9.71
C ILE A 154 -0.93 8.84 -9.42
N GLY A 155 -1.51 9.10 -8.25
CA GLY A 155 -1.68 10.45 -7.72
C GLY A 155 -0.40 10.89 -7.01
N GLU A 156 0.06 12.10 -7.24
CA GLU A 156 1.24 12.69 -6.61
C GLU A 156 0.85 14.01 -5.95
N PHE A 157 1.28 14.19 -4.71
CA PHE A 157 1.20 15.45 -3.99
C PHE A 157 2.57 15.79 -3.41
N ALA A 158 3.10 16.97 -3.73
CA ALA A 158 4.39 17.45 -3.26
C ALA A 158 4.19 18.64 -2.31
N TRP A 159 4.97 18.68 -1.23
CA TRP A 159 4.90 19.76 -0.22
C TRP A 159 6.24 20.46 0.07
N GLY A 160 7.30 20.19 -0.70
CA GLY A 160 8.58 20.91 -0.58
C GLY A 160 9.50 20.45 0.57
N GLY A 161 9.20 19.34 1.24
CA GLY A 161 10.07 18.76 2.25
C GLY A 161 9.89 19.34 3.67
N ILE A 162 10.76 18.94 4.60
CA ILE A 162 10.74 19.38 6.01
C ILE A 162 11.19 20.83 6.15
N ASP A 163 12.19 21.24 5.36
CA ASP A 163 12.72 22.60 5.39
C ASP A 163 11.82 23.61 4.66
N ASN A 164 10.69 23.13 4.14
CA ASN A 164 9.70 23.93 3.43
C ASN A 164 10.39 24.73 2.33
N ASP A 165 11.36 24.09 1.65
CA ASP A 165 12.17 24.68 0.59
C ASP A 165 11.19 25.18 -0.45
N LYS A 166 10.95 26.49 -0.37
CA LYS A 166 9.89 27.13 -1.11
C LYS A 166 10.20 26.92 -2.56
N ASP A 167 9.14 26.53 -3.25
CA ASP A 167 8.94 26.56 -4.69
C ASP A 167 9.41 27.90 -5.29
N ILE A 168 10.72 28.08 -5.47
CA ILE A 168 11.25 29.25 -6.15
C ILE A 168 11.28 29.02 -7.67
N ASP A 169 11.29 27.77 -8.14
CA ASP A 169 11.42 27.48 -9.59
C ASP A 169 10.68 26.20 -10.08
N GLY A 170 9.60 25.75 -9.43
CA GLY A 170 8.86 24.55 -9.87
C GLY A 170 9.60 23.23 -9.64
N ASN A 171 10.59 23.24 -8.75
CA ASN A 171 11.54 22.15 -8.55
C ASN A 171 11.31 21.47 -7.20
N MET A 172 10.09 21.01 -6.91
CA MET A 172 9.72 20.37 -5.64
C MET A 172 10.39 19.00 -5.42
N GLY A 173 11.58 18.75 -5.97
CA GLY A 173 12.23 17.45 -6.19
C GLY A 173 11.77 16.81 -7.50
N ASP A 174 12.28 15.62 -7.82
CA ASP A 174 11.97 14.93 -9.07
C ASP A 174 11.47 13.51 -8.78
N SER A 175 10.30 13.17 -9.32
CA SER A 175 9.74 11.81 -9.27
C SER A 175 10.42 10.85 -10.27
N SER A 176 11.51 11.29 -10.93
CA SER A 176 12.31 10.50 -11.87
C SER A 176 12.79 9.19 -11.28
N TYR A 177 13.13 9.15 -9.99
CA TYR A 177 13.51 7.89 -9.35
C TYR A 177 12.38 6.86 -9.49
N LEU A 178 11.14 7.21 -9.10
CA LEU A 178 9.99 6.32 -9.21
C LEU A 178 9.69 5.96 -10.67
N ARG A 179 9.83 6.93 -11.60
CA ARG A 179 9.67 6.69 -13.05
C ARG A 179 10.70 5.71 -13.59
N SER A 180 11.94 5.81 -13.14
CA SER A 180 13.07 4.99 -13.59
C SER A 180 12.93 3.52 -13.22
N LEU A 181 12.15 3.19 -12.18
CA LEU A 181 11.94 1.81 -11.74
C LEU A 181 11.20 0.96 -12.80
N ARG A 182 10.48 1.58 -13.74
CA ARG A 182 9.73 0.90 -14.82
C ARG A 182 8.90 -0.30 -14.34
N LEU A 183 8.30 -0.16 -13.16
CA LEU A 183 7.54 -1.23 -12.54
C LEU A 183 6.16 -1.32 -13.14
N LYS A 184 5.68 -2.55 -13.30
CA LYS A 184 4.36 -2.88 -13.80
C LYS A 184 3.60 -3.62 -12.71
N TRP A 185 2.42 -3.15 -12.33
CA TRP A 185 1.61 -3.78 -11.28
C TRP A 185 0.12 -3.78 -11.59
N ARG A 186 -0.59 -4.68 -10.91
CA ARG A 186 -2.06 -4.76 -10.79
C ARG A 186 -2.35 -5.60 -9.55
N ILE A 187 -3.54 -5.49 -8.99
CA ILE A 187 -3.90 -6.22 -7.75
C ILE A 187 -5.06 -7.18 -7.93
N GLY A 188 -5.57 -7.33 -9.16
CA GLY A 188 -6.52 -8.35 -9.56
C GLY A 188 -6.16 -8.91 -10.93
N ILE A 189 -6.40 -10.21 -11.14
CA ILE A 189 -6.20 -10.83 -12.46
C ILE A 189 -7.33 -10.39 -13.42
N HIS A 190 -8.55 -10.28 -12.90
CA HIS A 190 -9.76 -9.90 -13.62
C HIS A 190 -10.60 -8.92 -12.79
N CYS A 191 -11.61 -8.31 -13.42
CA CYS A 191 -12.60 -7.46 -12.74
C CYS A 191 -13.91 -8.21 -12.62
N ALA A 192 -14.47 -8.30 -11.42
CA ALA A 192 -15.75 -9.00 -11.19
C ALA A 192 -16.99 -8.12 -11.44
N ASN A 193 -16.80 -6.81 -11.66
CA ASN A 193 -17.87 -5.86 -11.94
C ASN A 193 -18.44 -6.05 -13.35
N ASP A 194 -19.68 -6.49 -13.48
CA ASP A 194 -20.42 -6.72 -14.75
C ASP A 194 -20.47 -5.51 -15.67
N ARG A 195 -20.37 -4.29 -15.13
CA ARG A 195 -20.38 -3.04 -15.89
C ARG A 195 -18.99 -2.58 -16.34
N CYS A 196 -17.92 -3.30 -15.98
CA CYS A 196 -16.56 -2.91 -16.32
C CYS A 196 -16.15 -3.48 -17.69
N PRO A 197 -15.54 -2.69 -18.61
CA PRO A 197 -15.04 -3.23 -19.88
C PRO A 197 -13.89 -4.22 -19.72
N TYR A 198 -13.24 -4.22 -18.54
CA TYR A 198 -12.23 -5.20 -18.15
C TYR A 198 -12.81 -6.37 -17.37
N ASN A 199 -14.14 -6.53 -17.36
CA ASN A 199 -14.78 -7.76 -16.94
C ASN A 199 -14.47 -8.83 -17.99
N SER A 200 -13.30 -9.43 -17.86
CA SER A 200 -13.10 -10.74 -18.40
C SER A 200 -13.83 -11.71 -17.48
N HIS A 201 -14.96 -12.25 -17.93
CA HIS A 201 -15.47 -13.51 -17.41
C HIS A 201 -14.38 -14.55 -17.65
N PHE A 202 -13.42 -14.65 -16.74
CA PHE A 202 -12.61 -15.85 -16.64
C PHE A 202 -13.58 -16.90 -16.12
N TYR A 203 -14.16 -17.63 -17.08
CA TYR A 203 -14.99 -18.80 -16.87
C TYR A 203 -14.45 -19.62 -15.70
N GLY A 204 -15.36 -20.17 -14.88
CA GLY A 204 -15.01 -21.13 -13.83
C GLY A 204 -14.05 -22.18 -14.37
N THR A 205 -12.88 -22.33 -13.74
CA THR A 205 -11.94 -23.45 -13.93
C THR A 205 -10.70 -23.26 -13.03
N LEU A 206 -10.92 -23.02 -11.74
CA LEU A 206 -9.92 -23.39 -10.72
C LEU A 206 -10.58 -24.12 -9.54
N SER A 207 -11.85 -23.84 -9.24
CA SER A 207 -12.67 -24.70 -8.38
C SER A 207 -13.11 -25.98 -9.10
N GLU A 208 -13.50 -25.92 -10.38
CA GLU A 208 -13.91 -27.10 -11.16
C GLU A 208 -12.75 -28.06 -11.53
N ILE A 209 -11.49 -27.63 -11.38
CA ILE A 209 -10.30 -28.48 -11.59
C ILE A 209 -9.88 -29.20 -10.29
N ARG A 210 -10.47 -28.84 -9.13
CA ARG A 210 -10.18 -29.51 -7.86
C ARG A 210 -11.14 -30.65 -7.53
N ASP A 211 -12.22 -30.80 -8.27
CA ASP A 211 -13.25 -31.81 -8.06
C ASP A 211 -13.33 -32.85 -9.22
N ASN A 212 -12.27 -32.99 -10.03
CA ASN A 212 -12.02 -34.12 -10.95
C ASN A 212 -10.62 -34.70 -10.71
#